data_AF-F8A0T6-F1
#
_entry.id   AF-F8A0T6-F1
#
_cell.length_a   1.000
_cell.length_b   1.000
_cell.length_c   1.000
_cell.angle_alpha   90.00
_cell.angle_beta   90.00
_cell.angle_gamma   90.00
#
_symmetry.space_group_name_H-M   'P 1'
#
loop_
_entity.id
_entity.type
_entity.pdbx_description
1 polymer ?
#
loop_
_entity_poly.entity_id
_entity_poly.type
_entity_poly.pdbx_seq_one_letter_code
_entity_poly.pdbx_strand_id
1 'polypeptide(L)'
;MRTTYVVVDGENIDATLGSSILNAKPTPDQRPRWERVLTFAQQRWQQPTKGLFFLNASGGSLPMPFIQALMAIGFTPIPLAGESYEKVVDIGIKRTLEALVGRQGDVMLVSHDGDFAGELGTLVDDPDRRTGLIAFREFTSTSLASLVARGLETFDLEQDVAAFNVILPRIKVIPLEEFDPLRYL
;
A
#
# COMPACT_ATOMS: atom_id res chain seq x y z
N MET A 1 4.87 -22.86 -4.57
CA MET A 1 3.82 -21.82 -4.62
C MET A 1 4.52 -20.47 -4.64
N ARG A 2 4.09 -19.57 -5.53
CA ARG A 2 4.66 -18.22 -5.66
C ARG A 2 4.08 -17.33 -4.55
N THR A 3 4.91 -16.50 -3.92
CA THR A 3 4.52 -15.64 -2.80
C THR A 3 4.24 -14.22 -3.29
N THR A 4 3.18 -13.61 -2.78
CA THR A 4 2.91 -12.17 -2.94
C THR A 4 3.51 -11.38 -1.79
N TYR A 5 4.48 -10.52 -2.05
CA TYR A 5 5.03 -9.58 -1.08
C TYR A 5 4.15 -8.34 -1.04
N VAL A 6 3.55 -8.05 0.11
CA VAL A 6 2.73 -6.85 0.34
C VAL A 6 3.59 -5.84 1.08
N VAL A 7 4.08 -4.83 0.35
CA VAL A 7 5.05 -3.82 0.84
C VAL A 7 4.27 -2.57 1.21
N VAL A 8 4.22 -2.23 2.50
CA VAL A 8 3.34 -1.17 3.01
C VAL A 8 4.11 0.05 3.48
N ASP A 9 3.75 1.19 2.90
CA ASP A 9 4.10 2.52 3.36
C ASP A 9 2.97 3.09 4.23
N GLY A 10 2.97 2.71 5.52
CA GLY A 10 1.87 3.08 6.41
C GLY A 10 1.79 4.59 6.68
N GLU A 11 2.94 5.28 6.68
CA GLU A 11 3.02 6.71 6.91
C GLU A 11 2.40 7.50 5.76
N ASN A 12 2.72 7.12 4.50
CA ASN A 12 2.10 7.72 3.33
C ASN A 12 0.57 7.53 3.32
N ILE A 13 0.07 6.32 3.63
CA ILE A 13 -1.37 6.06 3.69
C ILE A 13 -2.06 6.90 4.78
N ASP A 14 -1.53 6.96 6.01
CA ASP A 14 -2.11 7.74 7.12
C ASP A 14 -2.06 9.24 6.81
N ALA A 15 -0.98 9.72 6.19
CA ALA A 15 -0.81 11.11 5.79
C ALA A 15 -1.82 11.53 4.70
N THR A 16 -2.00 10.73 3.64
CA THR A 16 -3.01 11.01 2.60
C THR A 16 -4.42 10.97 3.18
N LEU A 17 -4.72 9.98 4.02
CA LEU A 17 -6.02 9.87 4.69
C LEU A 17 -6.32 11.10 5.56
N GLY A 18 -5.35 11.53 6.38
CA GLY A 18 -5.53 12.65 7.28
C GLY A 18 -5.62 14.00 6.57
N SER A 19 -4.70 14.27 5.65
CA SER A 19 -4.56 15.59 5.03
C SER A 19 -5.51 15.80 3.85
N SER A 20 -5.67 14.80 2.98
CA SER A 20 -6.36 14.97 1.70
C SER A 20 -7.82 14.49 1.74
N ILE A 21 -8.15 13.54 2.61
CA ILE A 21 -9.50 12.97 2.69
C ILE A 21 -10.27 13.54 3.88
N LEU A 22 -9.72 13.47 5.08
CA LEU A 22 -10.44 13.84 6.31
C LEU A 22 -10.21 15.29 6.73
N ASN A 23 -9.15 15.93 6.24
CA ASN A 23 -8.66 17.23 6.70
C ASN A 23 -8.51 17.31 8.23
N ALA A 24 -8.15 16.18 8.85
CA ALA A 24 -8.00 15.98 10.29
C ALA A 24 -7.19 14.70 10.57
N LYS A 25 -6.65 14.56 11.78
CA LYS A 25 -5.98 13.32 12.19
C LYS A 25 -7.01 12.16 12.18
N PRO A 26 -6.74 11.05 11.47
CA PRO A 26 -7.68 9.93 11.42
C PRO A 26 -7.90 9.31 12.81
N THR A 27 -9.15 9.04 13.15
CA THR A 27 -9.51 8.24 14.33
C THR A 27 -9.24 6.75 14.08
N PRO A 28 -9.17 5.90 15.12
CA PRO A 28 -8.92 4.46 14.93
C PRO A 28 -9.93 3.76 14.00
N ASP A 29 -11.20 4.16 14.02
CA ASP A 29 -12.27 3.60 13.18
C ASP A 29 -12.20 4.06 11.71
N GLN A 30 -11.54 5.20 11.45
CA GLN A 30 -11.30 5.73 10.12
C GLN A 30 -10.03 5.16 9.47
N ARG A 31 -9.17 4.43 10.21
CA ARG A 31 -7.95 3.83 9.66
C ARG A 31 -8.21 2.52 8.92
N PRO A 32 -7.32 2.14 7.97
CA PRO A 32 -7.41 0.87 7.30
C PRO A 32 -7.33 -0.31 8.28
N ARG A 33 -8.17 -1.30 8.04
CA ARG A 33 -8.11 -2.65 8.60
C ARG A 33 -7.07 -3.44 7.82
N TRP A 34 -5.82 -3.34 8.27
CA TRP A 34 -4.66 -3.91 7.59
C TRP A 34 -4.79 -5.42 7.31
N GLU A 35 -5.52 -6.16 8.15
CA GLU A 35 -5.82 -7.59 7.92
C GLU A 35 -6.57 -7.82 6.60
N ARG A 36 -7.40 -6.86 6.18
CA ARG A 36 -8.15 -6.93 4.91
C ARG A 36 -7.23 -6.72 3.71
N VAL A 37 -6.17 -5.92 3.85
CA VAL A 37 -5.17 -5.73 2.79
C VAL A 37 -4.41 -7.05 2.50
N LEU A 38 -3.98 -7.77 3.55
CA LEU A 38 -3.35 -9.08 3.36
C LEU A 38 -4.31 -10.12 2.81
N THR A 39 -5.54 -10.14 3.32
CA THR A 39 -6.59 -11.05 2.85
C THR A 39 -6.90 -10.82 1.38
N PHE A 40 -7.04 -9.55 0.99
CA PHE A 40 -7.25 -9.15 -0.40
C PHE A 40 -6.11 -9.63 -1.30
N ALA A 41 -4.86 -9.35 -0.94
CA ALA A 41 -3.71 -9.77 -1.74
C ALA A 41 -3.67 -11.30 -1.93
N GLN A 42 -3.97 -12.06 -0.86
CA GLN A 42 -4.02 -13.51 -0.89
C GLN A 42 -5.11 -14.01 -1.86
N GLN A 43 -6.30 -13.45 -1.78
CA GLN A 43 -7.45 -13.86 -2.59
C GLN A 43 -7.34 -13.41 -4.04
N ARG A 44 -6.88 -12.17 -4.27
CA ARG A 44 -6.82 -11.55 -5.59
C ARG A 44 -5.89 -12.30 -6.54
N TRP A 45 -4.80 -12.82 -5.99
CA TRP A 45 -3.77 -13.52 -6.75
C TRP A 45 -3.67 -15.02 -6.42
N GLN A 46 -4.50 -15.52 -5.51
CA GLN A 46 -4.57 -16.93 -5.07
C GLN A 46 -3.20 -17.48 -4.67
N GLN A 47 -2.48 -16.71 -3.86
CA GLN A 47 -1.11 -16.98 -3.45
C GLN A 47 -0.90 -16.73 -1.95
N PRO A 48 0.04 -17.45 -1.29
CA PRO A 48 0.49 -17.05 0.04
C PRO A 48 1.03 -15.61 0.03
N THR A 49 0.74 -14.85 1.07
CA THR A 49 1.19 -13.46 1.22
C THR A 49 2.29 -13.34 2.28
N LYS A 50 3.18 -12.37 2.08
CA LYS A 50 4.15 -11.91 3.07
C LYS A 50 4.02 -10.40 3.23
N GLY A 51 3.40 -9.97 4.33
CA GLY A 51 3.25 -8.56 4.66
C GLY A 51 4.51 -7.96 5.25
N LEU A 52 5.01 -6.88 4.66
CA LEU A 52 6.16 -6.10 5.13
C LEU A 52 5.69 -4.68 5.42
N PHE A 53 5.74 -4.26 6.68
CA PHE A 53 5.22 -2.97 7.12
C PHE A 53 6.34 -2.08 7.62
N PHE A 54 6.66 -1.00 6.90
CA PHE A 54 7.82 -0.16 7.22
C PHE A 54 7.43 0.95 8.19
N LEU A 55 8.28 1.19 9.19
CA LEU A 55 8.03 2.14 10.28
C LEU A 55 9.27 3.00 10.52
N ASN A 56 9.08 4.31 10.69
CA ASN A 56 10.14 5.19 11.15
C ASN A 56 10.34 5.03 12.67
N ALA A 57 11.57 4.70 13.07
CA ALA A 57 12.02 4.49 14.43
C ALA A 57 13.18 5.42 14.83
N SER A 58 13.53 6.42 14.00
CA SER A 58 14.64 7.35 14.26
C SER A 58 14.45 8.15 15.56
N GLY A 59 13.21 8.34 16.01
CA GLY A 59 12.90 8.98 17.30
C GLY A 59 13.14 8.13 18.54
N GLY A 60 13.65 6.90 18.40
CA GLY A 60 14.00 6.01 19.52
C GLY A 60 12.83 5.43 20.31
N SER A 61 11.59 5.74 19.92
CA SER A 61 10.38 5.18 20.52
C SER A 61 9.56 4.44 19.45
N LEU A 62 9.08 3.26 19.82
CA LEU A 62 8.25 2.42 18.97
C LEU A 62 6.84 2.30 19.55
N PRO A 63 5.78 2.47 18.75
CA PRO A 63 4.41 2.29 19.21
C PRO A 63 4.11 0.79 19.41
N MET A 64 4.56 0.22 20.52
CA MET A 64 4.48 -1.22 20.79
C MET A 64 3.07 -1.82 20.63
N PRO A 65 1.97 -1.16 21.07
CA PRO A 65 0.63 -1.69 20.83
C PRO A 65 0.30 -1.84 19.33
N PHE A 66 0.74 -0.90 18.50
CA PHE A 66 0.54 -0.96 17.05
C PHE A 66 1.37 -2.06 16.41
N ILE A 67 2.65 -2.20 16.80
CA ILE A 67 3.54 -3.27 16.33
C ILE A 67 2.98 -4.65 16.69
N GLN A 68 2.48 -4.82 17.91
CA GLN A 68 1.85 -6.07 18.35
C GLN A 68 0.59 -6.38 17.54
N ALA A 69 -0.24 -5.36 17.28
CA ALA A 69 -1.42 -5.52 16.43
C ALA A 69 -1.05 -5.97 15.01
N LEU A 70 -0.03 -5.36 14.39
CA LEU A 70 0.47 -5.76 13.06
C LEU A 70 0.94 -7.23 13.03
N MET A 71 1.72 -7.65 14.02
CA MET A 71 2.17 -9.04 14.12
C MET A 71 0.99 -10.01 14.28
N ALA A 72 0.00 -9.66 15.11
CA ALA A 72 -1.18 -10.49 15.37
C ALA A 72 -2.01 -10.75 14.10
N ILE A 73 -2.01 -9.82 13.16
CA ILE A 73 -2.71 -9.94 11.87
C ILE A 73 -1.82 -10.45 10.73
N GLY A 74 -0.58 -10.86 11.03
CA GLY A 74 0.31 -11.53 10.07
C GLY A 74 1.26 -10.60 9.29
N PHE A 75 1.38 -9.32 9.63
CA PHE A 75 2.43 -8.47 9.09
C PHE A 75 3.76 -8.68 9.81
N THR A 76 4.85 -8.51 9.06
CA THR A 76 6.20 -8.32 9.61
C THR A 76 6.46 -6.81 9.73
N PRO A 77 6.42 -6.22 10.93
CA PRO A 77 6.83 -4.83 11.13
C PRO A 77 8.35 -4.69 10.96
N ILE A 78 8.78 -3.64 10.26
CA ILE A 78 10.17 -3.33 9.93
C ILE A 78 10.45 -1.90 10.42
N PRO A 79 10.79 -1.74 11.72
CA PRO A 79 11.25 -0.45 12.23
C PRO A 79 12.64 -0.12 11.69
N LEU A 80 12.80 1.07 11.12
CA LEU A 80 14.05 1.58 10.55
C LEU A 80 14.44 2.88 11.24
N ALA A 81 15.74 3.03 11.53
CA ALA A 81 16.30 4.23 12.14
C ALA A 81 17.49 4.71 11.31
N GLY A 82 17.70 6.02 11.32
CA GLY A 82 18.72 6.73 10.56
C GLY A 82 18.80 8.19 11.01
N GLU A 83 19.65 8.95 10.36
CA GLU A 83 19.84 10.37 10.62
C GLU A 83 18.58 11.19 10.31
N SER A 84 18.47 12.40 10.87
CA SER A 84 17.24 13.20 10.79
C SER A 84 16.83 13.63 9.36
N TYR A 85 17.78 13.61 8.42
CA TYR A 85 17.54 13.93 7.01
C TYR A 85 17.19 12.68 6.17
N GLU A 86 17.33 11.48 6.73
CA GLU A 86 17.07 10.24 6.02
C GLU A 86 15.58 9.91 6.06
N LYS A 87 14.97 9.78 4.89
CA LYS A 87 13.63 9.18 4.74
C LYS A 87 13.73 7.67 4.89
N VAL A 88 13.91 7.19 6.12
CA VAL A 88 14.24 5.78 6.40
C VAL A 88 13.21 4.78 5.88
N VAL A 89 11.93 5.14 5.89
CA VAL A 89 10.83 4.31 5.34
C VAL A 89 10.98 4.18 3.83
N ASP A 90 11.09 5.29 3.10
CA ASP A 90 11.28 5.31 1.65
C ASP A 90 12.53 4.50 1.25
N ILE A 91 13.65 4.73 1.94
CA ILE A 91 14.92 4.01 1.69
C ILE A 91 14.73 2.50 1.90
N GLY A 92 14.04 2.11 2.97
CA GLY A 92 13.74 0.70 3.28
C GLY A 92 12.89 0.03 2.23
N ILE A 93 11.84 0.71 1.76
CA ILE A 93 10.94 0.22 0.71
C ILE A 93 11.70 0.08 -0.60
N LYS A 94 12.45 1.10 -1.04
CA LYS A 94 13.26 1.05 -2.27
C LYS A 94 14.23 -0.12 -2.28
N ARG A 95 15.03 -0.25 -1.22
CA ARG A 95 15.96 -1.38 -1.06
C ARG A 95 15.25 -2.73 -1.10
N THR A 96 14.02 -2.81 -0.58
CA THR A 96 13.22 -4.03 -0.63
C THR A 96 12.71 -4.33 -2.03
N LEU A 97 12.21 -3.34 -2.76
CA LEU A 97 11.75 -3.50 -4.15
C LEU A 97 12.91 -3.91 -5.07
N GLU A 98 14.07 -3.27 -4.96
CA GLU A 98 15.30 -3.64 -5.69
C GLU A 98 15.71 -5.09 -5.40
N ALA A 99 15.68 -5.48 -4.12
CA ALA A 99 16.00 -6.84 -3.69
C ALA A 99 15.00 -7.88 -4.25
N LEU A 100 13.76 -7.50 -4.54
CA LEU A 100 12.74 -8.41 -5.09
C LEU A 100 12.93 -8.70 -6.58
N VAL A 101 13.66 -7.86 -7.33
CA VAL A 101 13.96 -8.09 -8.76
C VAL A 101 14.64 -9.45 -8.97
N GLY A 102 15.63 -9.79 -8.14
CA GLY A 102 16.36 -11.05 -8.21
C GLY A 102 15.67 -12.25 -7.53
N ARG A 103 14.42 -12.10 -7.08
CA ARG A 103 13.69 -13.13 -6.31
C ARG A 103 12.37 -13.50 -6.98
N GLN A 104 12.02 -14.78 -6.95
CA GLN A 104 10.69 -15.21 -7.35
C GLN A 104 9.62 -14.65 -6.39
N GLY A 105 8.52 -14.18 -6.96
CA GLY A 105 7.39 -13.65 -6.21
C GLY A 105 6.64 -12.57 -6.98
N ASP A 106 5.44 -12.27 -6.52
CA ASP A 106 4.66 -11.13 -7.00
C ASP A 106 4.71 -10.01 -5.95
N VAL A 107 4.44 -8.77 -6.34
CA VAL A 107 4.60 -7.61 -5.43
C VAL A 107 3.36 -6.74 -5.48
N MET A 108 2.79 -6.42 -4.31
CA MET A 108 1.81 -5.36 -4.16
C MET A 108 2.42 -4.25 -3.29
N LEU A 109 2.63 -3.08 -3.88
CA LEU A 109 3.02 -1.87 -3.14
C LEU A 109 1.77 -1.17 -2.63
N VAL A 110 1.77 -0.77 -1.36
CA VAL A 110 0.70 0.02 -0.74
C VAL A 110 1.23 1.41 -0.43
N SER A 111 1.08 2.34 -1.38
CA SER A 111 1.56 3.73 -1.29
C SER A 111 0.95 4.57 -2.43
N HIS A 112 1.02 5.89 -2.30
CA HIS A 112 0.73 6.86 -3.36
C HIS A 112 2.00 7.48 -3.95
N ASP A 113 3.16 7.25 -3.31
CA ASP A 113 4.38 8.02 -3.53
C ASP A 113 5.06 7.68 -4.87
N GLY A 114 5.25 8.73 -5.69
CA GLY A 114 5.93 8.63 -6.97
C GLY A 114 7.41 8.34 -6.89
N ASP A 115 8.02 8.50 -5.71
CA ASP A 115 9.43 8.23 -5.48
C ASP A 115 9.78 6.74 -5.69
N PHE A 116 8.80 5.82 -5.61
CA PHE A 116 8.98 4.37 -5.84
C PHE A 116 8.82 3.93 -7.30
N ALA A 117 8.45 4.82 -8.21
CA ALA A 117 8.10 4.45 -9.58
C ALA A 117 9.27 3.81 -10.36
N GLY A 118 10.52 4.15 -10.04
CA GLY A 118 11.70 3.57 -10.69
C GLY A 118 11.90 2.10 -10.31
N GLU A 119 11.89 1.80 -9.01
CA GLU A 119 12.07 0.44 -8.49
C GLU A 119 10.84 -0.43 -8.82
N LEU A 120 9.63 0.11 -8.69
CA LEU A 120 8.40 -0.60 -9.06
C LEU A 120 8.32 -0.86 -10.56
N GLY A 121 8.73 0.10 -11.40
CA GLY A 121 8.77 -0.06 -12.85
C GLY A 121 9.70 -1.19 -13.29
N THR A 122 10.84 -1.37 -12.63
CA THR A 122 11.75 -2.50 -12.87
C THR A 122 11.07 -3.85 -12.59
N LEU A 123 10.20 -3.92 -11.58
CA LEU A 123 9.42 -5.12 -11.28
C LEU A 123 8.25 -5.34 -12.27
N VAL A 124 7.68 -4.26 -12.81
CA VAL A 124 6.63 -4.32 -13.84
C VAL A 124 7.18 -4.85 -15.17
N ASP A 125 8.44 -4.56 -15.50
CA ASP A 125 9.06 -5.00 -16.75
C ASP A 125 9.39 -6.51 -16.79
N ASP A 126 9.30 -7.21 -15.65
CA ASP A 126 9.46 -8.66 -15.55
C ASP A 126 8.14 -9.34 -16.01
N PRO A 127 8.10 -9.96 -17.21
CA PRO A 127 6.86 -10.48 -17.79
C PRO A 127 6.30 -11.69 -17.02
N ASP A 128 7.14 -12.34 -16.20
CA ASP A 128 6.73 -13.48 -15.39
C ASP A 128 6.22 -13.01 -14.01
N ARG A 129 6.17 -11.71 -13.73
CA ARG A 129 5.77 -11.14 -12.43
C ARG A 129 4.49 -10.35 -12.50
N ARG A 130 3.64 -10.56 -11.50
CA ARG A 130 2.54 -9.64 -11.22
C ARG A 130 3.01 -8.57 -10.27
N THR A 131 2.77 -7.33 -10.67
CA THR A 131 3.08 -6.15 -9.87
C THR A 131 1.80 -5.33 -9.73
N GLY A 132 1.48 -4.99 -8.48
CA GLY A 132 0.24 -4.34 -8.11
C GLY A 132 0.50 -3.10 -7.26
N LEU A 133 -0.40 -2.13 -7.35
CA LEU A 133 -0.44 -0.93 -6.52
C LEU A 133 -1.78 -0.87 -5.80
N ILE A 134 -1.75 -0.80 -4.47
CA ILE A 134 -2.92 -0.56 -3.63
C ILE A 134 -2.85 0.88 -3.11
N ALA A 135 -3.84 1.69 -3.47
CA ALA A 135 -3.85 3.12 -3.16
C ALA A 135 -5.28 3.66 -3.17
N PHE A 136 -5.48 4.90 -2.74
CA PHE A 136 -6.59 5.71 -3.20
C PHE A 136 -6.23 6.23 -4.60
N ARG A 137 -6.94 5.78 -5.63
CA ARG A 137 -6.55 5.99 -7.04
C ARG A 137 -6.37 7.47 -7.40
N GLU A 138 -7.21 8.33 -6.87
CA GLU A 138 -7.22 9.78 -7.09
C GLU A 138 -5.99 10.50 -6.51
N PHE A 139 -5.26 9.87 -5.59
CA PHE A 139 -4.05 10.43 -4.98
C PHE A 139 -2.77 9.75 -5.47
N THR A 140 -2.88 8.75 -6.35
CA THR A 140 -1.70 8.10 -6.96
C THR A 140 -0.91 9.12 -7.81
N SER A 141 0.40 9.19 -7.58
CA SER A 141 1.29 10.05 -8.38
C SER A 141 1.26 9.71 -9.88
N THR A 142 1.47 10.73 -10.72
CA THR A 142 1.51 10.56 -12.18
C THR A 142 2.59 9.55 -12.62
N SER A 143 3.73 9.49 -11.92
CA SER A 143 4.80 8.55 -12.23
C SER A 143 4.37 7.10 -12.01
N LEU A 144 3.71 6.79 -10.89
CA LEU A 144 3.13 5.46 -10.66
C LEU A 144 2.00 5.15 -11.65
N ALA A 145 1.10 6.11 -11.90
CA ALA A 145 -0.01 5.93 -12.84
C ALA A 145 0.49 5.60 -14.26
N SER A 146 1.64 6.15 -14.68
CA SER A 146 2.23 5.85 -15.99
C SER A 146 2.63 4.37 -16.16
N LEU A 147 2.84 3.63 -15.06
CA LEU A 147 3.19 2.21 -15.10
C LEU A 147 2.01 1.30 -15.44
N VAL A 148 0.76 1.79 -15.34
CA VAL A 148 -0.44 1.01 -15.69
C VAL A 148 -0.38 0.56 -17.15
N ALA A 149 0.05 1.44 -18.05
CA ALA A 149 0.24 1.11 -19.46
C ALA A 149 1.32 0.03 -19.71
N ARG A 150 2.17 -0.23 -18.72
CA ARG A 150 3.24 -1.25 -18.75
C ARG A 150 2.84 -2.55 -18.06
N GLY A 151 1.65 -2.64 -17.46
CA GLY A 151 1.13 -3.85 -16.80
C GLY A 151 1.00 -3.78 -15.28
N LEU A 152 1.19 -2.61 -14.66
CA LEU A 152 0.88 -2.43 -13.23
C LEU A 152 -0.63 -2.58 -12.98
N GLU A 153 -1.03 -3.56 -12.17
CA GLU A 153 -2.42 -3.70 -11.71
C GLU A 153 -2.69 -2.68 -10.59
N THR A 154 -3.83 -1.99 -10.60
CA THR A 154 -4.18 -1.02 -9.55
C THR A 154 -5.46 -1.40 -8.81
N PHE A 155 -5.42 -1.30 -7.49
CA PHE A 155 -6.51 -1.66 -6.60
C PHE A 155 -6.82 -0.50 -5.66
N ASP A 156 -8.09 -0.12 -5.59
CA ASP A 156 -8.55 0.93 -4.70
C ASP A 156 -8.67 0.40 -3.26
N LEU A 157 -8.02 1.11 -2.32
CA LEU A 157 -7.92 0.70 -0.91
C LEU A 157 -9.29 0.62 -0.20
N GLU A 158 -10.27 1.40 -0.64
CA GLU A 158 -11.62 1.37 -0.05
C GLU A 158 -12.57 0.46 -0.84
N GLN A 159 -12.61 0.57 -2.16
CA GLN A 159 -13.59 -0.14 -3.00
C GLN A 159 -13.20 -1.59 -3.26
N ASP A 160 -11.96 -1.85 -3.67
CA ASP A 160 -11.53 -3.20 -4.05
C ASP A 160 -11.09 -4.01 -2.82
N VAL A 161 -10.36 -3.36 -1.92
CA VAL A 161 -9.83 -4.01 -0.71
C VAL A 161 -10.85 -4.02 0.44
N ALA A 162 -11.85 -3.14 0.40
CA ALA A 162 -12.80 -2.95 1.50
C ALA A 162 -12.09 -2.69 2.84
N ALA A 163 -11.00 -1.92 2.85
CA ALA A 163 -10.14 -1.78 4.03
C ALA A 163 -10.77 -0.97 5.18
N PHE A 164 -11.91 -0.31 4.99
CA PHE A 164 -12.49 0.61 5.98
C PHE A 164 -13.81 0.09 6.56
N ASN A 165 -14.12 0.50 7.79
CA ASN A 165 -15.42 0.24 8.43
C ASN A 165 -16.43 1.38 8.21
N VAL A 166 -15.96 2.49 7.67
CA VAL A 166 -16.74 3.69 7.35
C VAL A 166 -16.54 4.01 5.88
N ILE A 167 -17.51 4.71 5.29
CA ILE A 167 -17.35 5.31 3.97
C ILE A 167 -16.55 6.60 4.15
N LEU A 168 -15.47 6.73 3.39
CA LEU A 168 -14.61 7.92 3.43
C LEU A 168 -15.25 9.06 2.64
N PRO A 169 -15.17 10.32 3.11
CA PRO A 169 -15.75 11.48 2.44
C PRO A 169 -14.87 11.95 1.26
N ARG A 170 -14.59 11.06 0.31
CA ARG A 170 -13.72 11.33 -0.85
C ARG A 170 -14.50 11.36 -2.16
N ILE A 171 -14.05 12.18 -3.09
CA ILE A 171 -14.58 12.22 -4.46
C ILE A 171 -13.69 11.34 -5.32
N LYS A 172 -14.28 10.33 -5.95
CA LYS A 172 -13.59 9.40 -6.83
C LYS A 172 -14.10 9.50 -8.26
N VAL A 173 -13.20 9.25 -9.20
CA VAL A 173 -13.59 8.99 -10.59
C VAL A 173 -14.09 7.55 -10.65
N ILE A 174 -15.33 7.36 -11.11
CA ILE A 174 -15.96 6.04 -11.25
C ILE A 174 -15.97 5.73 -12.74
N PRO A 175 -15.33 4.63 -13.19
CA PRO A 175 -15.50 4.17 -14.56
C PRO A 175 -16.98 3.96 -14.85
N LEU A 176 -17.44 4.38 -16.04
CA LEU A 176 -18.86 4.35 -16.36
C LEU A 176 -19.43 2.92 -16.29
N GLU A 177 -18.61 1.94 -16.63
CA GLU A 177 -18.90 0.51 -16.53
C GLU A 177 -19.09 0.01 -15.08
N GLU A 178 -18.54 0.70 -14.09
CA GLU A 178 -18.71 0.41 -12.66
C GLU A 178 -19.81 1.26 -12.00
N PHE A 179 -20.37 2.23 -12.73
CA PHE A 179 -21.36 3.15 -12.16
C PHE A 179 -22.70 2.45 -11.93
N ASP A 180 -23.06 2.34 -10.65
CA ASP A 180 -24.38 1.90 -10.20
C ASP A 180 -25.14 3.09 -9.59
N PRO A 181 -26.14 3.66 -10.29
CA PRO A 181 -26.90 4.81 -9.79
C PRO A 181 -27.65 4.49 -8.49
N LEU A 182 -27.99 3.22 -8.21
CA LEU A 182 -28.69 2.83 -6.99
C LEU A 182 -27.84 3.02 -5.72
N ARG A 183 -26.52 3.17 -5.85
CA ARG A 183 -25.63 3.52 -4.72
C ARG A 183 -25.72 4.98 -4.31
N TYR A 184 -26.42 5.82 -5.08
CA TYR A 184 -26.51 7.27 -4.91
C TYR A 184 -27.94 7.80 -4.69
N LEU A 185 -28.94 6.91 -4.70
CA LEU A 185 -30.36 7.21 -4.46
C LEU A 185 -30.78 6.67 -3.10
#